data_AF-A0A938RN54-F1
#
_entry.id   AF-A0A938RN54-F1
#
_cell.length_a   1.000
_cell.length_b   1.000
_cell.length_c   1.000
_cell.angle_alpha   90.00
_cell.angle_beta   90.00
_cell.angle_gamma   90.00
#
_symmetry.space_group_name_H-M   'P 1'
#
loop_
_entity.id
_entity.type
_entity.pdbx_description
1 polymer ?
#
loop_
_entity_poly.entity_id
_entity_poly.type
_entity_poly.pdbx_seq_one_letter_code
_entity_poly.pdbx_strand_id
1 'polypeptide(L)'
;AVLEHLAEDRGAQVRNVQVRLQPLFKSGMFRQDDISFSFNDLFKKTSVILMTSGIKDLMLAASRFLLEKIYSTMLMAGMSKALRVMVCVDEAHKLCGDDTITSLIKEARKYGLGIILSSQETRDFHPSIFANTGTLICLALEDVDATKMSQHLGITDKAQQKVAKEFILSQENGRALIRSQHFLPYIQVQIKSFEDRIEKN
;
A
#
# COMPACT_ATOMS: atom_id res chain seq x y z
N ALA A 1 28.65 -14.71 -14.32
CA ALA A 1 28.78 -14.95 -15.77
C ALA A 1 28.81 -13.65 -16.58
N VAL A 2 27.68 -13.01 -16.96
CA VAL A 2 27.69 -11.85 -17.89
C VAL A 2 28.36 -10.59 -17.30
N LEU A 3 28.07 -10.25 -16.04
CA LEU A 3 28.64 -9.05 -15.40
C LEU A 3 30.13 -9.18 -15.06
N GLU A 4 30.60 -10.41 -14.79
CA GLU A 4 32.03 -10.67 -14.54
C GLU A 4 32.84 -10.49 -15.83
N HIS A 5 32.31 -10.99 -16.95
CA HIS A 5 32.96 -10.84 -18.25
C HIS A 5 32.98 -9.37 -18.72
N LEU A 6 31.91 -8.62 -18.48
CA LEU A 6 31.86 -7.18 -18.75
C LEU A 6 32.75 -6.35 -17.81
N ALA A 7 33.03 -6.83 -16.60
CA ALA A 7 33.91 -6.17 -15.64
C ALA A 7 35.39 -6.28 -16.03
N GLU A 8 35.77 -7.37 -16.70
CA GLU A 8 37.09 -7.56 -17.31
C GLU A 8 37.31 -6.59 -18.49
N ASP A 9 36.30 -6.41 -19.35
CA ASP A 9 36.42 -5.57 -20.57
C ASP A 9 36.20 -4.06 -20.35
N ARG A 10 35.30 -3.65 -19.42
CA ARG A 10 34.86 -2.24 -19.28
C ARG A 10 35.32 -1.54 -17.99
N GLY A 11 36.22 -2.16 -17.23
CA GLY A 11 36.95 -1.50 -16.14
C GLY A 11 36.14 -1.21 -14.86
N ALA A 12 36.60 -0.23 -14.07
CA ALA A 12 36.15 0.04 -12.69
C ALA A 12 34.66 0.39 -12.55
N GLN A 13 34.03 0.95 -13.59
CA GLN A 13 32.62 1.33 -13.56
C GLN A 13 31.68 0.12 -13.49
N VAL A 14 31.97 -0.95 -14.25
CA VAL A 14 31.16 -2.18 -14.20
C VAL A 14 31.35 -2.92 -12.88
N ARG A 15 32.56 -2.90 -12.31
CA ARG A 15 32.81 -3.42 -10.96
C ARG A 15 32.00 -2.68 -9.89
N ASN A 16 31.89 -1.35 -9.98
CA ASN A 16 31.06 -0.57 -9.06
C ASN A 16 29.56 -0.90 -9.18
N VAL A 17 29.06 -1.12 -10.40
CA VAL A 17 27.68 -1.58 -10.63
C VAL A 17 27.48 -2.98 -10.06
N GLN A 18 28.42 -3.90 -10.26
CA GLN A 18 28.36 -5.26 -9.74
C GLN A 18 28.31 -5.29 -8.21
N VAL A 19 29.12 -4.46 -7.53
CA VAL A 19 29.10 -4.32 -6.06
C VAL A 19 27.74 -3.80 -5.58
N ARG A 20 27.14 -2.82 -6.29
CA ARG A 20 25.82 -2.27 -5.94
C ARG A 20 24.67 -3.24 -6.18
N LEU A 21 24.78 -4.11 -7.19
CA LEU A 21 23.78 -5.13 -7.50
C LEU A 21 23.94 -6.40 -6.65
N GLN A 22 25.12 -6.64 -6.07
CA GLN A 22 25.40 -7.84 -5.29
C GLN A 22 24.39 -8.13 -4.15
N PRO A 23 23.91 -7.13 -3.38
CA PRO A 23 22.89 -7.35 -2.35
C PRO A 23 21.56 -7.88 -2.90
N LEU A 24 21.16 -7.48 -4.12
CA LEU A 24 19.92 -7.92 -4.75
C LEU A 24 19.94 -9.41 -5.13
N PHE A 25 21.11 -9.92 -5.52
CA PHE A 25 21.28 -11.33 -5.89
C PHE A 25 21.63 -12.22 -4.69
N LYS A 26 22.40 -11.70 -3.72
CA LYS A 26 22.74 -12.42 -2.47
C LYS A 26 21.52 -12.64 -1.57
N SER A 27 20.52 -11.79 -1.65
CA SER A 27 19.29 -11.92 -0.86
C SER A 27 18.39 -13.07 -1.30
N GLY A 28 18.65 -13.68 -2.47
CA GLY A 28 17.81 -14.73 -3.02
C GLY A 28 16.46 -14.24 -3.57
N MET A 29 16.26 -12.93 -3.73
CA MET A 29 15.05 -12.37 -4.34
C MET A 29 14.78 -12.86 -5.76
N PHE A 30 15.84 -13.11 -6.53
CA PHE A 30 15.77 -13.54 -7.93
C PHE A 30 16.27 -14.97 -8.08
N ARG A 31 15.63 -15.91 -7.37
CA ARG A 31 15.86 -17.35 -7.55
C ARG A 31 14.92 -17.88 -8.62
N GLN A 32 15.50 -18.59 -9.58
CA GLN A 32 14.77 -19.20 -10.69
C GLN A 32 14.37 -20.66 -10.40
N ASP A 33 14.93 -21.26 -9.35
CA ASP A 33 14.73 -22.67 -9.00
C ASP A 33 13.48 -22.84 -8.10
N ASP A 34 12.63 -23.81 -8.45
CA ASP A 34 11.38 -24.23 -7.76
C ASP A 34 10.27 -23.17 -7.63
N ILE A 35 9.85 -22.57 -8.75
CA ILE A 35 8.72 -21.62 -8.75
C ILE A 35 7.38 -22.37 -8.79
N SER A 36 6.77 -22.58 -7.63
CA SER A 36 5.37 -23.02 -7.49
C SER A 36 4.34 -21.89 -7.66
N PHE A 37 4.81 -20.65 -7.81
CA PHE A 37 3.97 -19.44 -7.85
C PHE A 37 4.36 -18.50 -8.99
N SER A 38 3.47 -18.31 -9.97
CA SER A 38 3.68 -17.38 -11.08
C SER A 38 3.08 -16.01 -10.81
N PHE A 39 3.60 -14.97 -11.47
CA PHE A 39 3.03 -13.62 -11.37
C PHE A 39 1.55 -13.57 -11.74
N ASN A 40 1.11 -14.38 -12.70
CA ASN A 40 -0.29 -14.46 -13.11
C ASN A 40 -1.20 -15.00 -11.99
N ASP A 41 -0.67 -15.74 -11.02
CA ASP A 41 -1.45 -16.27 -9.91
C ASP A 41 -1.89 -15.17 -8.94
N LEU A 42 -1.18 -14.02 -8.91
CA LEU A 42 -1.58 -12.83 -8.16
C LEU A 42 -2.96 -12.29 -8.58
N PHE A 43 -3.37 -12.53 -9.83
CA PHE A 43 -4.66 -12.08 -10.36
C PHE A 43 -5.77 -13.15 -10.27
N LYS A 44 -5.41 -14.40 -9.93
CA LYS A 44 -6.35 -15.53 -9.89
C LYS A 44 -6.80 -15.88 -8.48
N LYS A 45 -5.94 -15.68 -7.48
CA LYS A 45 -6.21 -16.02 -6.09
C LYS A 45 -5.65 -14.97 -5.14
N THR A 46 -6.29 -14.83 -3.99
CA THR A 46 -5.75 -14.04 -2.88
C THR A 46 -4.38 -14.57 -2.50
N SER A 47 -3.37 -13.70 -2.59
CA SER A 47 -1.98 -14.04 -2.36
C SER A 47 -1.42 -13.10 -1.30
N VAL A 48 -0.75 -13.67 -0.29
CA VAL A 48 -0.08 -12.90 0.76
C VAL A 48 1.42 -13.01 0.54
N ILE A 49 2.06 -11.87 0.30
CA ILE A 49 3.52 -11.80 0.13
C ILE A 49 4.10 -11.38 1.48
N LEU A 50 4.67 -12.35 2.19
CA LEU A 50 5.30 -12.09 3.46
C LEU A 50 6.63 -11.37 3.24
N MET A 51 6.69 -10.13 3.71
CA MET A 51 7.88 -9.30 3.66
C MET A 51 8.66 -9.44 4.98
N THR A 52 9.16 -10.64 5.29
CA THR A 52 9.92 -10.95 6.52
C THR A 52 11.27 -10.23 6.55
N SER A 53 11.61 -9.65 7.72
CA SER A 53 12.86 -9.04 8.25
C SER A 53 14.15 -9.01 7.41
N GLY A 54 14.05 -8.79 6.10
CA GLY A 54 15.17 -8.52 5.22
C GLY A 54 15.70 -7.09 5.42
N ILE A 55 16.79 -6.78 4.72
CA ILE A 55 17.30 -5.40 4.63
C ILE A 55 16.16 -4.49 4.16
N LYS A 56 15.83 -3.45 4.95
CA LYS A 56 14.65 -2.59 4.71
C LYS A 56 14.57 -2.08 3.27
N ASP A 57 15.70 -1.65 2.71
CA ASP A 57 15.79 -1.10 1.35
C ASP A 57 15.46 -2.15 0.27
N LEU A 58 15.83 -3.40 0.52
CA LEU A 58 15.53 -4.51 -0.37
C LEU A 58 14.03 -4.80 -0.41
N MET A 59 13.39 -4.82 0.76
CA MET A 59 11.95 -5.03 0.87
C MET A 59 11.17 -3.90 0.19
N LEU A 60 11.64 -2.67 0.36
CA LEU A 60 11.09 -1.51 -0.31
C LEU A 60 11.22 -1.64 -1.84
N ALA A 61 12.40 -2.01 -2.33
CA ALA A 61 12.63 -2.23 -3.76
C ALA A 61 11.74 -3.34 -4.32
N ALA A 62 11.60 -4.46 -3.60
CA ALA A 62 10.74 -5.58 -3.98
C ALA A 62 9.26 -5.16 -4.06
N SER A 63 8.75 -4.46 -3.05
CA SER A 63 7.39 -3.94 -3.03
C SER A 63 7.12 -2.98 -4.18
N ARG A 64 8.05 -2.04 -4.43
CA ARG A 64 7.95 -1.09 -5.55
C ARG A 64 7.90 -1.81 -6.89
N PHE A 65 8.83 -2.74 -7.10
CA PHE A 65 8.88 -3.54 -8.31
C PHE A 65 7.59 -4.32 -8.55
N LEU A 66 7.02 -4.96 -7.52
CA LEU A 66 5.76 -5.68 -7.62
C LEU A 66 4.58 -4.75 -7.96
N LEU A 67 4.48 -3.60 -7.28
CA LEU A 67 3.43 -2.61 -7.53
C LEU A 67 3.51 -2.06 -8.96
N GLU A 68 4.70 -1.72 -9.42
CA GLU A 68 4.94 -1.24 -10.78
C GLU A 68 4.62 -2.32 -11.83
N LYS A 69 4.96 -3.59 -11.57
CA LYS A 69 4.63 -4.71 -12.44
C LYS A 69 3.13 -4.93 -12.52
N ILE A 70 2.42 -4.89 -11.39
CA ILE A 70 0.96 -4.98 -11.32
C ILE A 70 0.33 -3.83 -12.12
N TYR A 71 0.77 -2.60 -11.87
CA TYR A 71 0.26 -1.42 -12.56
C TYR A 71 0.48 -1.49 -14.07
N SER A 72 1.69 -1.82 -14.51
CA SER A 72 2.02 -1.99 -15.93
C SER A 72 1.16 -3.05 -16.60
N THR A 73 0.88 -4.15 -15.90
CA THR A 73 -0.02 -5.21 -16.38
C THR A 73 -1.44 -4.70 -16.54
N MET A 74 -1.93 -3.87 -15.62
CA MET A 74 -3.24 -3.24 -15.71
C MET A 74 -3.33 -2.21 -16.84
N LEU A 75 -2.26 -1.44 -17.10
CA LEU A 75 -2.17 -0.56 -18.26
C LEU A 75 -2.27 -1.34 -19.57
N MET A 76 -1.50 -2.42 -19.71
CA MET A 76 -1.53 -3.28 -20.90
C MET A 76 -2.89 -3.96 -21.11
N ALA A 77 -3.59 -4.30 -20.03
CA ALA A 77 -4.94 -4.86 -20.08
C ALA A 77 -6.02 -3.81 -20.43
N GLY A 78 -5.66 -2.53 -20.55
CA GLY A 78 -6.56 -1.44 -20.91
C GLY A 78 -7.53 -1.02 -19.80
N MET A 79 -8.35 0.00 -20.07
CA MET A 79 -9.32 0.51 -19.10
C MET A 79 -10.40 -0.52 -18.75
N SER A 80 -10.87 -0.48 -17.51
CA SER A 80 -11.93 -1.37 -17.01
C SER A 80 -12.82 -0.65 -16.02
N LYS A 81 -14.14 -0.87 -16.13
CA LYS A 81 -15.12 -0.46 -15.12
C LYS A 81 -15.25 -1.47 -13.98
N ALA A 82 -14.79 -2.71 -14.18
CA ALA A 82 -14.78 -3.75 -13.17
C ALA A 82 -13.45 -3.77 -12.41
N LEU A 83 -13.51 -4.06 -11.10
CA LEU A 83 -12.33 -4.34 -10.28
C LEU A 83 -11.68 -5.64 -10.78
N ARG A 84 -10.40 -5.56 -11.14
CA ARG A 84 -9.58 -6.69 -11.60
C ARG A 84 -8.68 -7.21 -10.49
N VAL A 85 -8.12 -6.30 -9.70
CA VAL A 85 -7.19 -6.65 -8.62
C VAL A 85 -7.27 -5.59 -7.53
N MET A 86 -7.16 -6.03 -6.28
CA MET A 86 -7.03 -5.18 -5.11
C MET A 86 -5.67 -5.45 -4.48
N VAL A 87 -4.87 -4.41 -4.27
CA VAL A 87 -3.59 -4.52 -3.57
C VAL A 87 -3.71 -3.90 -2.20
N CYS A 88 -3.43 -4.69 -1.17
CA CYS A 88 -3.38 -4.24 0.22
C CYS A 88 -1.92 -4.06 0.64
N VAL A 89 -1.57 -2.84 1.03
CA VAL A 89 -0.24 -2.49 1.53
C VAL A 89 -0.37 -2.17 3.01
N ASP A 90 0.19 -3.05 3.83
CA ASP A 90 0.34 -2.78 5.26
C ASP A 90 1.62 -1.97 5.53
N GLU A 91 1.60 -1.14 6.56
CA GLU A 91 2.70 -0.22 6.90
C GLU A 91 3.16 0.60 5.67
N ALA A 92 2.19 1.21 5.00
CA ALA A 92 2.34 1.92 3.74
C ALA A 92 3.27 3.15 3.83
N HIS A 93 3.61 3.61 5.03
CA HIS A 93 4.58 4.70 5.24
C HIS A 93 5.91 4.49 4.52
N LYS A 94 6.33 3.24 4.35
CA LYS A 94 7.57 2.92 3.62
C LYS A 94 7.46 3.19 2.12
N LEU A 95 6.25 3.14 1.56
CA LEU A 95 5.98 3.23 0.13
C LEU A 95 5.37 4.57 -0.30
N CYS A 96 4.62 5.23 0.57
CA CYS A 96 3.83 6.42 0.25
C CYS A 96 4.64 7.71 0.06
N GLY A 97 5.93 7.73 0.43
CA GLY A 97 6.84 8.84 0.14
C GLY A 97 7.32 8.92 -1.31
N ASP A 98 6.90 7.99 -2.18
CA ASP A 98 7.31 7.90 -3.58
C ASP A 98 6.25 8.51 -4.51
N ASP A 99 6.64 9.46 -5.36
CA ASP A 99 5.77 10.13 -6.34
C ASP A 99 5.14 9.13 -7.33
N THR A 100 5.82 8.02 -7.61
CA THR A 100 5.34 6.95 -8.48
C THR A 100 4.11 6.29 -7.89
N ILE A 101 4.12 6.01 -6.58
CA ILE A 101 2.99 5.41 -5.87
C ILE A 101 1.82 6.38 -5.80
N THR A 102 2.09 7.66 -5.53
CA THR A 102 1.06 8.71 -5.53
C THR A 102 0.38 8.85 -6.90
N SER A 103 1.16 8.80 -7.99
CA SER A 103 0.64 8.86 -9.37
C SER A 103 -0.16 7.61 -9.72
N LEU A 104 0.34 6.45 -9.33
CA LEU A 104 -0.34 5.16 -9.50
C LEU A 104 -1.72 5.19 -8.82
N ILE A 105 -1.83 5.67 -7.58
CA ILE A 105 -3.11 5.77 -6.85
C ILE A 105 -4.14 6.64 -7.62
N LYS A 106 -3.71 7.74 -8.24
CA LYS A 106 -4.59 8.65 -9.00
C LYS A 106 -5.18 7.97 -10.24
N GLU A 107 -4.42 7.09 -10.88
CA GLU A 107 -4.80 6.51 -12.18
C GLU A 107 -5.33 5.09 -12.09
N ALA A 108 -4.95 4.34 -11.04
CA ALA A 108 -5.28 2.93 -10.82
C ALA A 108 -6.76 2.61 -11.04
N ARG A 109 -7.66 3.49 -10.58
CA ARG A 109 -9.12 3.31 -10.70
C ARG A 109 -9.57 3.15 -12.16
N LYS A 110 -8.92 3.81 -13.13
CA LYS A 110 -9.28 3.74 -14.56
C LYS A 110 -9.07 2.34 -15.15
N TYR A 111 -8.16 1.57 -14.55
CA TYR A 111 -7.72 0.27 -15.06
C TYR A 111 -8.26 -0.92 -14.24
N GLY A 112 -9.17 -0.67 -13.30
CA GLY A 112 -9.71 -1.69 -12.40
C GLY A 112 -8.73 -2.13 -11.31
N LEU A 113 -7.73 -1.31 -10.97
CA LEU A 113 -6.82 -1.53 -9.85
C LEU A 113 -7.34 -0.78 -8.61
N GLY A 114 -7.67 -1.52 -7.56
CA GLY A 114 -7.97 -1.00 -6.24
C GLY A 114 -6.74 -1.07 -5.33
N ILE A 115 -6.60 -0.10 -4.42
CA ILE A 115 -5.48 -0.04 -3.48
C ILE A 115 -6.03 0.26 -2.09
N ILE A 116 -5.59 -0.53 -1.12
CA ILE A 116 -5.82 -0.32 0.31
C ILE A 116 -4.47 -0.05 0.95
N LEU A 117 -4.37 1.06 1.67
CA LEU A 117 -3.16 1.47 2.38
C LEU A 117 -3.47 1.55 3.87
N SER A 118 -2.61 0.95 4.69
CA SER A 118 -2.66 1.01 6.15
C SER A 118 -1.41 1.74 6.66
N SER A 119 -1.58 2.71 7.55
CA SER A 119 -0.48 3.32 8.31
C SER A 119 -0.99 3.84 9.65
N GLN A 120 -0.08 3.98 10.61
CA GLN A 120 -0.36 4.51 11.95
C GLN A 120 -0.39 6.04 11.96
N GLU A 121 0.41 6.68 11.10
CA GLU A 121 0.55 8.13 11.10
C GLU A 121 -0.02 8.73 9.80
N THR A 122 -0.81 9.79 9.93
CA THR A 122 -1.41 10.48 8.77
C THR A 122 -0.37 11.21 7.94
N ARG A 123 0.75 11.61 8.54
CA ARG A 123 1.87 12.28 7.87
C ARG A 123 2.59 11.38 6.85
N ASP A 124 2.40 10.08 6.95
CA ASP A 124 2.96 9.10 6.01
C ASP A 124 2.31 9.17 4.63
N PHE A 125 1.12 9.76 4.55
CA PHE A 125 0.36 9.87 3.32
C PHE A 125 0.51 11.25 2.71
N HIS A 126 0.91 11.29 1.43
CA HIS A 126 0.85 12.51 0.65
C HIS A 126 -0.60 13.04 0.58
N PRO A 127 -0.87 14.36 0.69
CA PRO A 127 -2.22 14.92 0.68
C PRO A 127 -3.08 14.50 -0.52
N SER A 128 -2.45 14.23 -1.67
CA SER A 128 -3.15 13.69 -2.85
C SER A 128 -3.80 12.33 -2.60
N ILE A 129 -3.26 11.49 -1.71
CA ILE A 129 -3.85 10.20 -1.37
C ILE A 129 -5.22 10.44 -0.74
N PHE A 130 -5.32 11.27 0.29
CA PHE A 130 -6.60 11.62 0.91
C PHE A 130 -7.62 12.20 -0.09
N ALA A 131 -7.17 13.01 -1.04
CA ALA A 131 -8.03 13.59 -2.07
C ALA A 131 -8.56 12.57 -3.09
N ASN A 132 -7.83 11.49 -3.37
CA ASN A 132 -8.20 10.48 -4.36
C ASN A 132 -8.83 9.23 -3.75
N THR A 133 -8.71 9.06 -2.42
CA THR A 133 -9.27 7.93 -1.70
C THR A 133 -10.80 8.02 -1.62
N GLY A 134 -11.47 7.00 -2.17
CA GLY A 134 -12.94 6.91 -2.14
C GLY A 134 -13.51 6.51 -0.77
N THR A 135 -12.73 5.78 0.04
CA THR A 135 -13.14 5.28 1.36
C THR A 135 -12.03 5.47 2.38
N LEU A 136 -12.33 6.14 3.49
CA LEU A 136 -11.43 6.32 4.62
C LEU A 136 -11.97 5.51 5.81
N ILE A 137 -11.08 4.79 6.47
CA ILE A 137 -11.37 4.04 7.70
C ILE A 137 -10.40 4.56 8.75
N CYS A 138 -10.93 5.16 9.81
CA CYS A 138 -10.15 5.73 10.90
C CYS A 138 -10.43 4.98 12.20
N LEU A 139 -9.41 4.26 12.68
CA LEU A 139 -9.37 3.68 14.01
C LEU A 139 -8.97 4.75 15.04
N ALA A 140 -8.68 4.35 16.28
CA ALA A 140 -8.11 5.27 17.26
C ALA A 140 -6.75 5.82 16.78
N LEU A 141 -6.54 7.13 16.96
CA LEU A 141 -5.29 7.82 16.59
C LEU A 141 -4.90 8.82 17.68
N GLU A 142 -3.61 9.16 17.73
CA GLU A 142 -3.05 10.21 18.58
C GLU A 142 -3.48 11.61 18.14
N ASP A 143 -3.36 12.61 19.02
CA ASP A 143 -3.94 13.95 18.83
C ASP A 143 -3.60 14.64 17.49
N VAL A 144 -2.34 14.55 17.07
CA VAL A 144 -1.86 15.17 15.83
C VAL A 144 -2.51 14.53 14.62
N ASP A 145 -2.61 13.20 14.61
CA ASP A 145 -3.15 12.42 13.52
C ASP A 145 -4.68 12.44 13.50
N ALA A 146 -5.32 12.41 14.67
CA ALA A 146 -6.75 12.61 14.85
C ALA A 146 -7.21 13.96 14.31
N THR A 147 -6.41 15.02 14.56
CA THR A 147 -6.69 16.36 14.03
C THR A 147 -6.71 16.35 12.51
N LYS A 148 -5.66 15.83 11.86
CA LYS A 148 -5.59 15.77 10.39
C LYS A 148 -6.68 14.87 9.81
N MET A 149 -6.90 13.70 10.40
CA MET A 149 -7.90 12.76 9.92
C MET A 149 -9.31 13.35 10.00
N SER A 150 -9.65 14.07 11.08
CA SER A 150 -10.96 14.73 11.21
C SER A 150 -11.27 15.73 10.08
N GLN A 151 -10.24 16.36 9.52
CA GLN A 151 -10.37 17.29 8.39
C GLN A 151 -10.65 16.56 7.06
N HIS A 152 -10.25 15.29 6.96
CA HIS A 152 -10.45 14.46 5.76
C HIS A 152 -11.75 13.66 5.77
N LEU A 153 -12.53 13.70 6.86
CA LEU A 153 -13.85 13.05 6.95
C LEU A 153 -14.97 13.79 6.17
N GLY A 154 -14.64 14.79 5.36
CA GLY A 154 -15.64 15.53 4.57
C GLY A 154 -16.58 16.41 5.39
N ILE A 155 -16.20 16.72 6.63
CA ILE A 155 -16.93 17.62 7.52
C ILE A 155 -16.44 19.05 7.25
N THR A 156 -17.34 19.98 6.99
CA THR A 156 -17.00 21.40 6.79
C THR A 156 -17.15 22.24 8.06
N ASP A 157 -18.03 21.81 8.97
CA ASP A 157 -18.28 22.51 10.23
C ASP A 157 -17.18 22.22 11.27
N LYS A 158 -16.61 23.27 11.86
CA LYS A 158 -15.49 23.13 12.82
C LYS A 158 -15.92 22.48 14.14
N ALA A 159 -17.16 22.68 14.59
CA ALA A 159 -17.64 22.05 15.82
C ALA A 159 -17.81 20.54 15.60
N GLN A 160 -18.37 20.12 14.47
CA GLN A 160 -18.48 18.72 14.09
C GLN A 160 -17.11 18.07 13.87
N GLN A 161 -16.13 18.79 13.30
CA GLN A 161 -14.75 18.29 13.21
C GLN A 161 -14.14 18.04 14.58
N LYS A 162 -14.38 18.92 15.56
CA LYS A 162 -13.92 18.73 16.93
C LYS A 162 -14.56 17.49 17.57
N VAL A 163 -15.86 17.28 17.38
CA VAL A 163 -16.55 16.07 17.85
C VAL A 163 -15.98 14.81 17.19
N ALA A 164 -15.72 14.83 15.88
CA ALA A 164 -15.10 13.71 15.19
C ALA A 164 -13.68 13.42 15.72
N LYS A 165 -12.88 14.46 15.96
CA LYS A 165 -11.56 14.33 16.60
C LYS A 165 -11.66 13.69 17.99
N GLU A 166 -12.59 14.15 18.83
CA GLU A 166 -12.82 13.59 20.16
C GLU A 166 -13.23 12.11 20.11
N PHE A 167 -14.05 11.73 19.12
CA PHE A 167 -14.32 10.32 18.87
C PHE A 167 -13.04 9.58 18.52
N ILE A 168 -12.28 10.03 17.51
CA ILE A 168 -11.04 9.37 17.08
C ILE A 168 -10.07 9.13 18.24
N LEU A 169 -9.92 10.11 19.14
CA LEU A 169 -9.03 10.03 20.32
C LEU A 169 -9.46 8.98 21.35
N SER A 170 -10.76 8.69 21.45
CA SER A 170 -11.35 7.89 22.53
C SER A 170 -12.00 6.58 22.05
N GLN A 171 -11.84 6.22 20.77
CA GLN A 171 -12.43 5.00 20.23
C GLN A 171 -11.87 3.76 20.91
N GLU A 172 -12.76 2.85 21.30
CA GLU A 172 -12.39 1.52 21.77
C GLU A 172 -11.74 0.70 20.63
N ASN A 173 -10.99 -0.34 21.00
CA ASN A 173 -10.41 -1.25 20.02
C ASN A 173 -11.49 -1.85 19.11
N GLY A 174 -11.22 -1.81 17.79
CA GLY A 174 -12.15 -2.26 16.77
C GLY A 174 -13.28 -1.27 16.46
N ARG A 175 -13.42 -0.13 17.15
CA ARG A 175 -14.29 0.95 16.67
C ARG A 175 -13.58 1.80 15.62
N ALA A 176 -14.32 2.15 14.58
CA ALA A 176 -13.81 2.99 13.51
C ALA A 176 -14.85 3.98 12.98
N LEU A 177 -14.38 5.14 12.54
CA LEU A 177 -15.12 6.05 11.68
C LEU A 177 -14.87 5.68 10.22
N ILE A 178 -15.93 5.47 9.45
CA ILE A 178 -15.86 5.14 8.03
C ILE A 178 -16.51 6.25 7.23
N ARG A 179 -15.72 6.87 6.34
CA ARG A 179 -16.22 7.82 5.34
C ARG A 179 -16.16 7.19 3.97
N SER A 180 -17.26 7.22 3.23
CA SER A 180 -17.31 6.81 1.82
C SER A 180 -18.39 7.60 1.08
N GLN A 181 -18.58 7.35 -0.22
CA GLN A 181 -19.71 7.94 -0.95
C GLN A 181 -21.08 7.52 -0.39
N HIS A 182 -21.16 6.38 0.29
CA HIS A 182 -22.40 5.89 0.91
C HIS A 182 -22.59 6.35 2.36
N PHE A 183 -21.51 6.81 3.00
CA PHE A 183 -21.50 7.21 4.40
C PHE A 183 -20.88 8.61 4.52
N LEU A 184 -21.71 9.63 4.32
CA LEU A 184 -21.33 11.04 4.46
C LEU A 184 -22.04 11.67 5.67
N PRO A 185 -21.33 12.46 6.51
CA PRO A 185 -19.89 12.70 6.44
C PRO A 185 -19.08 11.46 6.82
N TYR A 186 -19.58 10.63 7.73
CA TYR A 186 -19.03 9.32 8.11
C TYR A 186 -20.06 8.53 8.91
N ILE A 187 -19.79 7.26 9.17
CA ILE A 187 -20.50 6.41 10.13
C ILE A 187 -19.51 5.84 11.14
N GLN A 188 -19.92 5.69 12.41
CA GLN A 188 -19.14 4.95 13.40
C GLN A 188 -19.59 3.49 13.43
N VAL A 189 -18.66 2.55 13.37
CA VAL A 189 -18.96 1.11 13.37
C VAL A 189 -18.06 0.35 14.34
N GLN A 190 -18.54 -0.81 14.80
CA GLN A 190 -17.72 -1.83 15.45
C GLN A 190 -17.27 -2.85 14.40
N ILE A 191 -15.97 -2.94 14.19
CA ILE A 191 -15.33 -3.95 13.36
C ILE A 191 -15.33 -5.26 14.16
N LYS A 192 -15.84 -6.33 13.55
CA LYS A 192 -15.75 -7.69 14.09
C LYS A 192 -14.32 -8.18 13.94
N SER A 193 -13.78 -8.81 14.98
CA SER A 193 -12.46 -9.44 14.90
C SER A 193 -12.45 -10.55 13.84
N PHE A 194 -11.26 -10.99 13.45
CA PHE A 194 -11.15 -12.12 12.53
C PHE A 194 -11.71 -13.40 13.17
N GLU A 195 -11.44 -13.58 14.45
CA GLU A 195 -11.91 -14.66 15.30
C GLU A 195 -13.44 -14.68 15.37
N ASP A 196 -14.07 -13.53 15.65
CA ASP A 196 -15.54 -13.38 15.70
C ASP A 196 -16.22 -13.74 14.37
N ARG A 197 -15.49 -13.60 13.26
CA ARG A 197 -15.99 -13.90 11.92
C ARG A 197 -15.85 -15.38 11.57
N ILE A 198 -14.81 -16.06 12.07
CA ILE A 198 -14.62 -17.48 11.82
C ILE A 198 -15.58 -18.32 12.67
N GLU A 199 -15.84 -17.94 13.91
CA GLU A 199 -16.76 -18.70 14.79
C GLU A 199 -18.23 -18.70 14.32
N LYS A 200 -18.58 -17.83 13.36
CA LYS A 200 -19.94 -17.70 12.81
C LYS A 200 -20.15 -18.38 11.45
N ASN A 201 -19.11 -19.00 10.87
CA ASN A 201 -19.19 -19.79 9.65
C ASN A 201 -18.96 -21.27 9.96
#